data_AF-Q70VX7-F1
#
_entry.id   AF-Q70VX7-F1
#
_cell.length_a   1.000
_cell.length_b   1.000
_cell.length_c   1.000
_cell.angle_alpha   90.00
_cell.angle_beta   90.00
_cell.angle_gamma   90.00
#
_symmetry.space_group_name_H-M   'P 1'
#
loop_
_entity.id
_entity.type
_entity.pdbx_description
1 polymer ?
#
loop_
_entity_poly.entity_id
_entity_poly.type
_entity_poly.pdbx_seq_one_letter_code
_entity_poly.pdbx_strand_id
1 'polypeptide(L)'
;KVNYFTRLIQLLEDYPKCFIVGADNVGSKQMQQIRISLRGSAVVLMGKNTMMRKAIRGHVERNPALEKILPHIKGNVGFVFTSSDLVEIRDKLLENKVR
;
A
#
# COMPACT_ATOMS: atom_id res chain seq x y z
N LYS A 1 -18.88 -1.68 -0.26
CA LYS A 1 -18.05 -0.95 -1.28
C LYS A 1 -17.56 0.40 -0.76
N VAL A 2 -18.42 1.23 -0.16
CA VAL A 2 -18.05 2.56 0.36
C VAL A 2 -16.95 2.49 1.42
N ASN A 3 -17.03 1.55 2.37
CA ASN A 3 -16.06 1.42 3.47
C ASN A 3 -14.60 1.22 3.02
N TYR A 4 -14.37 0.59 1.86
CA TYR A 4 -13.01 0.43 1.33
C TYR A 4 -12.43 1.76 0.84
N PHE A 5 -13.26 2.57 0.17
CA PHE A 5 -12.84 3.90 -0.26
C PHE A 5 -12.51 4.78 0.94
N THR A 6 -13.41 4.85 1.93
CA THR A 6 -13.19 5.63 3.15
C THR A 6 -11.90 5.20 3.85
N ARG A 7 -11.65 3.89 3.98
CA ARG A 7 -10.42 3.39 4.60
C ARG A 7 -9.16 3.73 3.82
N LEU A 8 -9.18 3.62 2.50
CA LEU A 8 -8.03 3.98 1.65
C LEU A 8 -7.72 5.48 1.76
N ILE A 9 -8.76 6.31 1.79
CA ILE A 9 -8.65 7.76 1.95
C ILE A 9 -8.04 8.11 3.31
N GLN A 10 -8.56 7.53 4.39
CA GLN A 10 -8.01 7.71 5.74
C GLN A 10 -6.53 7.33 5.78
N LEU A 11 -6.15 6.18 5.22
CA LEU A 11 -4.75 5.78 5.18
C LEU A 11 -3.85 6.70 4.34
N LEU A 12 -4.39 7.33 3.30
CA LEU A 12 -3.66 8.32 2.49
C LEU A 12 -3.48 9.66 3.21
N GLU A 13 -4.40 10.02 4.11
CA GLU A 13 -4.33 11.23 4.92
C GLU A 13 -3.49 11.03 6.19
N ASP A 14 -3.63 9.88 6.86
CA ASP A 14 -2.93 9.54 8.11
C ASP A 14 -1.44 9.29 7.92
N TYR A 15 -1.05 8.75 6.76
CA TYR A 15 0.33 8.35 6.47
C TYR A 15 0.92 9.20 5.35
N PRO A 16 1.96 10.02 5.61
CA PRO A 16 2.55 10.89 4.61
C PRO A 16 3.35 10.12 3.54
N LYS A 17 3.70 8.86 3.81
CA LYS A 17 4.55 8.03 2.95
C LYS A 17 3.86 6.70 2.63
N CYS A 18 4.03 6.25 1.39
CA CYS A 18 3.55 4.94 0.96
C CYS A 18 4.53 4.25 0.01
N PHE A 19 4.59 2.92 0.08
CA PHE A 19 5.22 2.07 -0.93
C PHE A 19 4.18 1.40 -1.80
N ILE A 20 4.53 1.23 -3.08
CA ILE A 20 3.84 0.34 -4.00
C ILE A 20 4.65 -0.95 -4.05
N VAL A 21 4.03 -2.06 -3.65
CA VAL A 21 4.70 -3.38 -3.62
C VAL A 21 4.06 -4.31 -4.63
N GLY A 22 4.87 -5.00 -5.42
CA GLY A 22 4.42 -6.13 -6.23
C GLY A 22 4.28 -7.36 -5.35
N ALA A 23 3.14 -8.06 -5.43
CA ALA A 23 2.80 -9.20 -4.60
C ALA A 23 2.57 -10.47 -5.44
N ASP A 24 3.35 -10.65 -6.51
CA ASP A 24 3.30 -11.85 -7.34
C ASP A 24 3.75 -13.08 -6.57
N ASN A 25 2.99 -14.18 -6.68
CA ASN A 25 3.28 -15.48 -6.05
C ASN A 25 3.44 -15.44 -4.51
N VAL A 26 2.84 -14.45 -3.83
CA VAL A 26 2.91 -14.38 -2.37
C VAL A 26 1.84 -15.26 -1.72
N GLY A 27 2.28 -16.26 -0.97
CA GLY A 27 1.40 -17.15 -0.22
C GLY A 27 0.66 -16.45 0.92
N SER A 28 -0.51 -16.97 1.30
CA SER A 28 -1.31 -16.41 2.40
C SER A 28 -0.55 -16.34 3.73
N LYS A 29 0.25 -17.37 4.04
CA LYS A 29 1.12 -17.43 5.22
C LYS A 29 2.20 -16.35 5.21
N GLN A 30 2.83 -16.11 4.06
CA GLN A 30 3.85 -15.08 3.91
C GLN A 30 3.23 -13.69 4.09
N MET A 31 2.08 -13.42 3.48
CA MET A 31 1.35 -12.17 3.72
C MET A 31 0.98 -11.98 5.19
N GLN A 32 0.63 -13.06 5.91
CA GLN A 32 0.35 -12.99 7.34
C GLN A 32 1.61 -12.65 8.15
N GLN A 33 2.74 -13.28 7.86
CA GLN A 33 4.02 -12.98 8.52
C GLN A 33 4.47 -11.53 8.26
N ILE A 34 4.37 -11.05 7.02
CA ILE A 34 4.65 -9.66 6.66
C ILE A 34 3.75 -8.71 7.45
N ARG A 35 2.45 -9.00 7.56
CA ARG A 35 1.52 -8.19 8.37
C ARG A 35 1.86 -8.18 9.86
N ILE A 36 2.39 -9.26 10.40
CA ILE A 36 2.81 -9.34 11.81
C ILE A 36 4.09 -8.51 12.02
N SER A 37 5.08 -8.67 11.15
CA SER A 37 6.35 -7.92 11.20
C SER A 37 6.16 -6.41 11.06
N LEU A 38 5.21 -5.99 10.22
CA LEU A 38 4.90 -4.58 10.00
C LEU A 38 3.95 -3.97 11.04
N ARG A 39 3.38 -4.79 11.93
CA ARG A 39 2.41 -4.31 12.93
C ARG A 39 3.05 -3.23 13.81
N GLY A 40 2.41 -2.06 13.86
CA GLY A 40 2.87 -0.90 14.64
C GLY A 40 3.78 0.06 13.87
N SER A 41 4.40 -0.36 12.76
CA SER A 41 5.24 0.52 11.93
C SER A 41 4.62 0.83 10.56
N ALA A 42 3.81 -0.07 10.01
CA ALA A 42 3.18 0.12 8.71
C ALA A 42 1.86 -0.64 8.56
N VAL A 43 1.03 -0.19 7.62
CA VAL A 43 -0.25 -0.81 7.29
C VAL A 43 -0.22 -1.28 5.83
N VAL A 44 -0.46 -2.57 5.62
CA VAL A 44 -0.56 -3.16 4.28
C VAL A 44 -2.01 -3.15 3.81
N LEU A 45 -2.25 -2.61 2.63
CA LEU A 45 -3.55 -2.59 1.96
C LEU A 45 -3.42 -3.22 0.57
N MET A 46 -4.10 -4.36 0.38
CA MET A 46 -4.30 -4.96 -0.93
C MET A 46 -5.68 -4.55 -1.46
N GLY A 47 -5.84 -4.47 -2.78
CA GLY A 47 -7.13 -4.13 -3.37
C GLY A 47 -7.21 -4.34 -4.87
N LYS A 48 -8.43 -4.20 -5.39
CA LYS A 48 -8.66 -4.27 -6.84
C LYS A 48 -8.18 -2.98 -7.49
N ASN A 49 -7.28 -3.09 -8.47
CA ASN A 49 -6.69 -1.95 -9.19
C ASN A 49 -7.73 -0.93 -9.67
N THR A 50 -8.85 -1.39 -10.23
CA THR A 50 -9.91 -0.49 -10.72
C THR A 50 -10.54 0.36 -9.62
N MET A 51 -10.69 -0.21 -8.42
CA MET A 51 -11.24 0.49 -7.26
C MET A 51 -10.21 1.48 -6.71
N MET A 52 -8.95 1.06 -6.55
CA MET A 52 -7.88 1.91 -6.04
C MET A 52 -7.63 3.12 -6.95
N ARG A 53 -7.57 2.91 -8.28
CA ARG A 53 -7.43 4.02 -9.23
C ARG A 53 -8.60 5.01 -9.18
N LYS A 54 -9.83 4.50 -9.04
CA LYS A 54 -11.02 5.37 -8.92
C LYS A 54 -10.97 6.20 -7.63
N ALA A 55 -10.54 5.60 -6.53
CA ALA A 55 -10.40 6.28 -5.24
C ALA A 55 -9.37 7.41 -5.33
N ILE A 56 -8.20 7.09 -5.86
CA ILE A 56 -7.08 8.04 -5.96
C ILE A 56 -7.45 9.19 -6.87
N ARG A 57 -8.04 8.93 -8.06
CA ARG A 57 -8.49 9.98 -8.98
C ARG A 57 -9.46 10.97 -8.32
N GLY A 58 -10.37 10.48 -7.48
CA GLY A 58 -11.29 11.35 -6.73
C GLY A 58 -10.63 12.21 -5.65
N HIS A 59 -9.35 11.97 -5.34
CA HIS A 59 -8.58 12.70 -4.32
C HIS A 59 -7.31 13.38 -4.86
N VAL A 60 -7.08 13.34 -6.17
CA VAL A 60 -5.99 14.08 -6.82
C VAL A 60 -6.12 15.58 -6.57
N GLU A 61 -7.34 16.12 -6.48
CA GLU A 61 -7.58 17.54 -6.19
C GLU A 61 -6.99 18.00 -4.85
N ARG A 62 -6.93 17.10 -3.84
CA ARG A 62 -6.33 17.40 -2.53
C ARG A 62 -4.82 17.22 -2.53
N ASN A 63 -4.34 16.22 -3.27
CA ASN A 63 -2.92 15.92 -3.37
C ASN A 63 -2.53 15.53 -4.80
N PRO A 64 -2.04 16.49 -5.61
CA PRO A 64 -1.68 16.26 -7.01
C PRO A 64 -0.58 15.21 -7.18
N ALA A 65 0.24 14.97 -6.16
CA ALA A 65 1.30 13.97 -6.21
C ALA A 65 0.75 12.54 -6.41
N LEU A 66 -0.50 12.27 -6.01
CA LEU A 66 -1.14 10.97 -6.17
C LEU A 66 -1.38 10.59 -7.64
N GLU A 67 -1.46 11.58 -8.54
CA GLU A 67 -1.63 11.32 -9.97
C GLU A 67 -0.42 10.55 -10.55
N LYS A 68 0.78 10.84 -10.04
CA LYS A 68 2.03 10.17 -10.43
C LYS A 68 2.04 8.68 -10.05
N ILE A 69 1.22 8.27 -9.09
CA ILE A 69 1.12 6.88 -8.60
C ILE A 69 0.24 6.03 -9.52
N LEU A 70 -0.78 6.62 -10.15
CA LEU A 70 -1.72 5.92 -11.05
C LEU A 70 -1.08 5.01 -12.11
N PRO A 71 -0.02 5.42 -12.85
CA PRO A 71 0.61 4.55 -13.85
C PRO A 71 1.28 3.31 -13.25
N HIS A 72 1.65 3.34 -11.96
CA HIS A 72 2.32 2.24 -11.27
C HIS A 72 1.35 1.19 -10.68
N ILE A 73 0.03 1.47 -10.65
CA ILE A 73 -0.99 0.54 -10.15
C ILE A 73 -1.40 -0.43 -11.28
N LYS A 74 -0.50 -1.34 -11.64
CA LYS A 74 -0.70 -2.36 -12.68
C LYS A 74 -0.18 -3.72 -12.20
N GLY A 75 -0.85 -4.81 -12.59
CA GLY A 75 -0.50 -6.16 -12.14
C GLY A 75 -1.01 -6.45 -10.72
N ASN A 76 -0.35 -7.38 -10.03
CA ASN A 76 -0.67 -7.73 -8.66
C ASN A 76 0.11 -6.81 -7.70
N VAL A 77 -0.50 -5.68 -7.35
CA VAL A 77 0.12 -4.65 -6.52
C VAL A 77 -0.65 -4.39 -5.23
N GLY A 78 0.10 -4.02 -4.20
CA GLY A 78 -0.38 -3.58 -2.90
C GLY A 78 0.22 -2.24 -2.49
N PHE A 79 -0.40 -1.62 -1.49
CA PHE A 79 0.12 -0.43 -0.83
C PHE A 79 0.61 -0.77 0.57
N VAL A 80 1.73 -0.18 0.96
CA VAL A 80 2.22 -0.20 2.34
C VAL A 80 2.34 1.23 2.81
N PHE A 81 1.49 1.63 3.75
CA PHE A 81 1.46 2.96 4.33
C PHE A 81 2.33 2.99 5.59
N THR A 82 3.15 4.01 5.75
CA THR A 82 4.02 4.14 6.92
C THR A 82 4.31 5.60 7.25
N SER A 83 4.52 5.88 8.54
CA SER A 83 5.02 7.16 9.03
C SER A 83 6.48 7.06 9.50
N SER A 84 7.02 5.83 9.57
CA SER A 84 8.38 5.53 9.98
C SER A 84 9.39 5.80 8.86
N ASP A 85 10.66 5.46 9.09
CA ASP A 85 11.69 5.61 8.08
C ASP A 85 11.49 4.63 6.92
N LEU A 86 11.74 5.13 5.70
CA LEU A 86 11.55 4.38 4.46
C LEU A 86 12.57 3.23 4.36
N VAL A 87 13.78 3.44 4.87
CA VAL A 87 14.86 2.44 4.81
C VAL A 87 14.49 1.23 5.67
N GLU A 88 14.09 1.45 6.91
CA GLU A 88 13.71 0.35 7.82
C GLU A 88 12.54 -0.48 7.30
N ILE A 89 11.50 0.16 6.75
CA ILE A 89 10.35 -0.55 6.19
C ILE A 89 10.74 -1.33 4.94
N ARG A 90 11.61 -0.75 4.10
CA ARG A 90 12.14 -1.45 2.93
C ARG A 90 12.94 -2.69 3.34
N ASP A 91 13.78 -2.59 4.35
CA ASP A 91 14.61 -3.71 4.81
C ASP A 91 13.73 -4.82 5.39
N LYS A 92 12.75 -4.48 6.24
CA LYS A 92 11.74 -5.45 6.73
C LYS A 92 10.94 -6.13 5.61
N LEU A 93 10.61 -5.39 4.55
CA LEU A 93 9.93 -5.96 3.38
C LEU A 93 10.85 -6.90 2.58
N LEU A 94 12.13 -6.57 2.46
CA LEU A 94 13.12 -7.36 1.74
C LEU A 94 13.54 -8.63 2.49
N GLU A 95 13.64 -8.58 3.82
CA GLU A 95 13.92 -9.74 4.67
C GLU A 95 12.88 -10.86 4.49
N ASN A 96 11.62 -10.48 4.26
CA ASN A 96 10.51 -11.41 4.06
C ASN A 96 10.32 -11.82 2.58
N LYS A 97 11.22 -11.40 1.68
CA LYS A 97 11.17 -11.80 0.27
C LYS A 97 11.69 -13.23 0.15
N VAL A 98 10.76 -14.17 0.05
CA VAL A 98 11.06 -15.57 -0.27
C VAL A 98 11.60 -15.62 -1.71
N ARG A 99 12.81 -16.17 -1.89
CA ARG A 99 13.42 -16.42 -3.20
C ARG A 99 12.71 -17.54 -3.93
#